data_AF-A0A8S2B8E3-F1
#
_entry.id   AF-A0A8S2B8E3-F1
#
_cell.length_a   1.000
_cell.length_b   1.000
_cell.length_c   1.000
_cell.angle_alpha   90.00
_cell.angle_beta   90.00
_cell.angle_gamma   90.00
#
_symmetry.space_group_name_H-M   'P 1'
#
loop_
_entity.id
_entity.type
_entity.pdbx_description
1 polymer ?
#
loop_
_entity_poly.entity_id
_entity_poly.type
_entity_poly.pdbx_seq_one_letter_code
_entity_poly.pdbx_strand_id
1 'polypeptide(L)'
;MDRQSRMESENFRVRASDDEDRQSSRLYIPSFKLASVLNDEKDKSSLEYQRLTWDALRKSINGLVNKVNATNIKNIIPELFAENLIRGRGLFCRACIQSQMESPGFTDVFAALVAVINSKFPQVALLLVRRVVLILKRAYMHNDKPQFLAAVKFVAHLVNQQVADEIIAFELLTVLLESPTDARVEMAIAFVIECGALLQDVAPKGLHGVFERFRGILHEGDIDRRVQYLIEALFAIRKAKFQGYPAVRAELDLVEEKYSHDVSLYEEIDPETALDVFKLDPDFIDKEQKYEALKKELLGEIGLGGITENLREYLKYMQHQKQVAESESGSDSPGS
;
A
#
# COMPACT_ATOMS: atom_id res chain seq x y z
N MET A 1 -15.91 15.69 24.57
CA MET A 1 -16.60 15.09 23.41
C MET A 1 -16.02 13.71 23.20
N ASP A 2 -16.85 12.69 23.33
CA ASP A 2 -16.44 11.28 23.40
C ASP A 2 -15.78 10.78 22.11
N ARG A 3 -14.79 9.89 22.24
CA ARG A 3 -14.13 9.21 21.09
C ARG A 3 -15.12 8.48 20.19
N GLN A 4 -16.23 8.03 20.77
CA GLN A 4 -17.31 7.34 20.06
C GLN A 4 -18.09 8.30 19.15
N SER A 5 -18.31 9.55 19.57
CA SER A 5 -18.99 10.55 18.73
C SER A 5 -18.11 11.06 17.58
N ARG A 6 -16.77 11.02 17.72
CA ARG A 6 -15.82 11.29 16.63
C ARG A 6 -15.81 10.18 15.56
N MET A 7 -15.82 8.90 15.98
CA MET A 7 -15.88 7.78 15.03
C MET A 7 -17.23 7.68 14.30
N GLU A 8 -18.34 7.96 14.98
CA GLU A 8 -19.67 8.01 14.35
C GLU A 8 -19.79 9.16 13.34
N SER A 9 -19.18 10.32 13.64
CA SER A 9 -19.16 11.45 12.71
C SER A 9 -18.22 11.23 11.51
N GLU A 10 -17.11 10.50 11.69
CA GLU A 10 -16.27 10.06 10.57
C GLU A 10 -16.97 9.02 9.69
N ASN A 11 -17.61 8.00 10.27
CA ASN A 11 -18.37 7.00 9.51
C ASN A 11 -19.57 7.61 8.77
N PHE A 12 -20.23 8.61 9.36
CA PHE A 12 -21.32 9.35 8.72
C PHE A 12 -20.80 10.21 7.55
N ARG A 13 -19.64 10.86 7.69
CA ARG A 13 -18.98 11.60 6.61
C ARG A 13 -18.56 10.70 5.45
N VAL A 14 -18.03 9.50 5.74
CA VAL A 14 -17.68 8.51 4.70
C VAL A 14 -18.92 8.05 3.93
N ARG A 15 -20.02 7.70 4.62
CA ARG A 15 -21.28 7.30 3.95
C ARG A 15 -21.94 8.42 3.16
N ALA A 16 -21.95 9.64 3.69
CA ALA A 16 -22.47 10.80 2.97
C ALA A 16 -21.63 11.12 1.73
N SER A 17 -20.30 10.95 1.80
CA SER A 17 -19.41 11.09 0.64
C SER A 17 -19.63 10.00 -0.41
N ASP A 18 -19.90 8.76 0.01
CA ASP A 18 -20.25 7.65 -0.89
C ASP A 18 -21.58 7.90 -1.60
N ASP A 19 -22.56 8.51 -0.91
CA ASP A 19 -23.86 8.84 -1.49
C ASP A 19 -23.81 10.08 -2.41
N GLU A 20 -23.02 11.11 -2.10
CA GLU A 20 -22.75 12.24 -3.03
C GLU A 20 -21.96 11.79 -4.27
N ASP A 21 -21.01 10.87 -4.13
CA ASP A 21 -20.32 10.23 -5.26
C ASP A 21 -21.26 9.34 -6.08
N ARG A 22 -22.22 8.64 -5.45
CA ARG A 22 -23.27 7.88 -6.16
C ARG A 22 -24.26 8.76 -6.91
N GLN A 23 -24.59 9.93 -6.37
CA GLN A 23 -25.51 10.88 -7.01
C GLN A 23 -24.86 11.55 -8.24
N SER A 24 -23.55 11.86 -8.17
CA SER A 24 -22.77 12.48 -9.25
C SER A 24 -22.26 11.48 -10.31
N SER A 25 -22.20 10.18 -9.99
CA SER A 25 -21.80 9.08 -10.88
C SER A 25 -22.82 8.72 -11.99
N ARG A 26 -23.96 9.43 -12.10
CA ARG A 26 -25.02 9.10 -13.08
C ARG A 26 -24.73 9.48 -14.53
N LEU A 27 -23.67 10.23 -14.83
CA LEU A 27 -23.29 10.54 -16.22
C LEU A 27 -22.02 9.76 -16.61
N TYR A 28 -22.17 8.45 -16.84
CA TYR A 28 -21.13 7.65 -17.46
C TYR A 28 -20.91 8.15 -18.90
N ILE A 29 -19.83 8.90 -19.12
CA ILE A 29 -19.31 9.20 -20.46
C ILE A 29 -18.42 8.01 -20.86
N PRO A 30 -18.76 7.25 -21.92
CA PRO A 30 -17.91 6.18 -22.43
C PRO A 30 -16.54 6.71 -22.88
N SER A 31 -15.48 5.94 -22.68
CA SER A 31 -14.08 6.37 -22.91
C SER A 31 -13.82 6.97 -24.30
N PHE A 32 -14.52 6.48 -25.34
CA PHE A 32 -14.40 7.01 -26.71
C PHE A 32 -15.04 8.40 -26.89
N LYS A 33 -16.05 8.76 -26.08
CA LYS A 33 -16.65 10.11 -26.09
C LYS A 33 -15.84 11.09 -25.23
N LEU A 34 -15.18 10.59 -24.20
CA LEU A 34 -14.34 11.36 -23.29
C LEU A 34 -13.21 12.09 -24.05
N ALA A 35 -12.57 11.43 -25.02
CA ALA A 35 -11.56 12.04 -25.87
C ALA A 35 -12.11 13.18 -26.76
N SER A 36 -13.34 13.05 -27.26
CA SER A 36 -14.00 14.11 -28.05
C SER A 36 -14.33 15.31 -27.19
N VAL A 37 -14.87 15.09 -25.99
CA VAL A 37 -15.23 16.16 -25.04
C VAL A 37 -13.98 16.91 -24.54
N LEU A 38 -12.90 16.18 -24.22
CA LEU A 38 -11.62 16.78 -23.81
C LEU A 38 -10.94 17.59 -24.93
N ASN A 39 -11.19 17.28 -26.20
CA ASN A 39 -10.66 18.03 -27.33
C ASN A 39 -11.44 19.32 -27.62
N ASP A 40 -12.73 19.38 -27.25
CA ASP A 40 -13.59 20.55 -27.45
C ASP A 40 -13.43 21.60 -26.32
N GLU A 41 -13.02 21.19 -25.12
CA GLU A 41 -12.72 22.09 -23.99
C GLU A 41 -11.37 22.79 -24.14
N LYS A 42 -11.41 24.09 -24.46
CA LYS A 42 -10.20 24.91 -24.65
C LYS A 42 -9.50 25.29 -23.34
N ASP A 43 -10.24 25.34 -22.23
CA ASP A 43 -9.69 25.74 -20.93
C ASP A 43 -9.41 24.52 -20.04
N LYS A 44 -8.15 24.08 -20.07
CA LYS A 44 -7.64 22.97 -19.26
C LYS A 44 -7.55 23.30 -17.76
N SER A 45 -7.67 24.57 -17.38
CA SER A 45 -7.67 24.99 -15.97
C SER A 45 -9.06 24.91 -15.34
N SER A 46 -10.11 24.80 -16.16
CA SER A 46 -11.49 24.80 -15.70
C SER A 46 -11.82 23.64 -14.76
N LEU A 47 -12.78 23.88 -13.86
CA LEU A 47 -13.27 22.88 -12.92
C LEU A 47 -13.83 21.64 -13.63
N GLU A 48 -14.55 21.85 -14.73
CA GLU A 48 -15.16 20.78 -15.53
C GLU A 48 -14.09 19.87 -16.15
N TYR A 49 -13.08 20.45 -16.81
CA TYR A 49 -11.97 19.70 -17.38
C TYR A 49 -11.20 18.92 -16.32
N GLN A 50 -10.85 19.57 -15.20
CA GLN A 50 -10.10 18.91 -14.13
C GLN A 50 -10.89 17.76 -13.50
N ARG A 51 -12.21 17.92 -13.32
CA ARG A 51 -13.08 16.86 -12.80
C ARG A 51 -13.18 15.70 -13.78
N LEU A 52 -13.36 15.99 -15.07
CA LEU A 52 -13.46 14.97 -16.12
C LEU A 52 -12.19 14.14 -16.21
N THR A 53 -11.01 14.77 -16.18
CA THR A 53 -9.71 14.08 -16.20
C THR A 53 -9.44 13.32 -14.90
N TRP A 54 -9.90 13.80 -13.75
CA TRP A 54 -9.83 13.06 -12.49
C TRP A 54 -10.64 11.76 -12.54
N ASP A 55 -11.86 11.81 -13.06
CA ASP A 55 -12.69 10.62 -13.19
C ASP A 55 -12.12 9.61 -14.19
N ALA A 56 -11.48 10.08 -15.26
CA ALA A 56 -10.74 9.24 -16.20
C ALA A 56 -9.53 8.56 -15.53
N LEU A 57 -8.71 9.34 -14.80
CA LEU A 57 -7.55 8.85 -14.03
C LEU A 57 -7.95 7.76 -13.03
N ARG A 58 -9.01 8.00 -12.26
CA ARG A 58 -9.57 7.02 -11.30
C ARG A 58 -9.96 5.72 -11.99
N LYS A 59 -10.70 5.81 -13.11
CA LYS A 59 -11.14 4.61 -13.86
C LYS A 59 -9.96 3.86 -14.46
N SER A 60 -8.97 4.57 -14.98
CA SER A 60 -7.78 3.97 -15.57
C SER A 60 -6.97 3.21 -14.51
N ILE A 61 -6.57 3.88 -13.43
CA ILE A 61 -5.81 3.25 -12.33
C ILE A 61 -6.55 2.02 -11.77
N ASN A 62 -7.85 2.15 -11.46
CA ASN A 62 -8.64 1.03 -10.95
C ASN A 62 -8.69 -0.13 -11.96
N GLY A 63 -8.88 0.18 -13.24
CA GLY A 63 -8.92 -0.81 -14.31
C GLY A 63 -7.59 -1.56 -14.46
N LEU A 64 -6.46 -0.84 -14.40
CA LEU A 64 -5.11 -1.39 -14.49
C LEU A 64 -4.78 -2.31 -13.30
N VAL A 65 -5.08 -1.87 -12.07
CA VAL A 65 -4.84 -2.66 -10.86
C VAL A 65 -5.73 -3.90 -10.84
N ASN A 66 -7.00 -3.80 -11.21
CA ASN A 66 -7.91 -4.97 -11.22
C ASN A 66 -7.54 -6.05 -12.25
N LYS A 67 -6.89 -5.68 -13.37
CA LYS A 67 -6.49 -6.65 -14.41
C LYS A 67 -5.08 -7.24 -14.18
N VAL A 68 -4.31 -6.74 -13.22
CA VAL A 68 -2.92 -7.15 -13.02
C VAL A 68 -2.82 -8.59 -12.53
N ASN A 69 -1.88 -9.34 -13.08
CA ASN A 69 -1.51 -10.68 -12.65
C ASN A 69 -0.03 -10.95 -12.99
N ALA A 70 0.49 -12.08 -12.52
CA ALA A 70 1.91 -12.43 -12.71
C ALA A 70 2.35 -12.52 -14.19
N THR A 71 1.44 -12.82 -15.13
CA THR A 71 1.81 -12.98 -16.55
C THR A 71 1.76 -11.66 -17.32
N ASN A 72 0.96 -10.69 -16.88
CA ASN A 72 0.78 -9.41 -17.58
C ASN A 72 1.36 -8.20 -16.86
N ILE A 73 1.86 -8.33 -15.62
CA ILE A 73 2.35 -7.20 -14.81
C ILE A 73 3.37 -6.32 -15.55
N LYS A 74 4.28 -6.92 -16.34
CA LYS A 74 5.26 -6.19 -17.15
C LYS A 74 4.63 -5.30 -18.23
N ASN A 75 3.44 -5.64 -18.72
CA ASN A 75 2.68 -4.83 -19.68
C ASN A 75 1.83 -3.77 -18.96
N ILE A 76 1.34 -4.07 -17.76
CA ILE A 76 0.55 -3.14 -16.94
C ILE A 76 1.40 -1.98 -16.42
N ILE A 77 2.66 -2.25 -16.06
CA ILE A 77 3.57 -1.25 -15.48
C ILE A 77 3.73 -0.01 -16.39
N PRO A 78 4.07 -0.14 -17.70
CA PRO A 78 4.13 1.02 -18.60
C PRO A 78 2.80 1.77 -18.74
N GLU A 79 1.66 1.05 -18.82
CA GLU A 79 0.33 1.69 -18.85
C GLU A 79 0.07 2.48 -17.58
N LEU A 80 0.47 1.95 -16.42
CA LEU A 80 0.27 2.60 -15.12
C LEU A 80 1.17 3.82 -14.94
N PHE A 81 2.42 3.78 -15.40
CA PHE A 81 3.29 4.95 -15.44
C PHE A 81 2.88 6.01 -16.45
N ALA A 82 1.96 5.68 -17.37
CA ALA A 82 1.36 6.67 -18.24
C ALA A 82 0.31 7.54 -17.53
N GLU A 83 -0.24 7.05 -16.42
CA GLU A 83 -1.21 7.76 -15.58
C GLU A 83 -0.50 8.62 -14.53
N ASN A 84 -1.02 9.81 -14.22
CA ASN A 84 -0.41 10.70 -13.22
C ASN A 84 -0.51 10.14 -11.79
N LEU A 85 0.45 9.29 -11.40
CA LEU A 85 0.50 8.65 -10.08
C LEU A 85 0.82 9.61 -8.93
N ILE A 86 1.28 10.83 -9.20
CA ILE A 86 1.50 11.85 -8.17
C ILE A 86 0.17 12.48 -7.77
N ARG A 87 -0.62 12.87 -8.78
CA ARG A 87 -1.99 13.36 -8.60
C ARG A 87 -2.91 12.24 -8.11
N GLY A 88 -2.78 11.05 -8.69
CA GLY A 88 -3.59 9.87 -8.42
C GLY A 88 -3.10 8.98 -7.29
N ARG A 89 -2.16 9.41 -6.44
CA ARG A 89 -1.55 8.54 -5.42
C ARG A 89 -2.56 7.92 -4.45
N GLY A 90 -3.56 8.70 -4.02
CA GLY A 90 -4.64 8.22 -3.17
C GLY A 90 -5.51 7.18 -3.89
N LEU A 91 -5.81 7.43 -5.16
CA LEU A 91 -6.56 6.51 -6.04
C LEU A 91 -5.82 5.19 -6.22
N PHE A 92 -4.50 5.23 -6.48
CA PHE A 92 -3.67 4.03 -6.60
C PHE A 92 -3.62 3.22 -5.30
N CYS A 93 -3.42 3.89 -4.16
CA CYS A 93 -3.40 3.20 -2.86
C CYS A 93 -4.74 2.53 -2.58
N ARG A 94 -5.85 3.25 -2.81
CA ARG A 94 -7.21 2.73 -2.64
C ARG A 94 -7.47 1.54 -3.56
N ALA A 95 -7.09 1.63 -4.84
CA ALA A 95 -7.24 0.56 -5.81
C ALA A 95 -6.52 -0.70 -5.33
N CYS A 96 -5.23 -0.60 -4.97
CA CYS A 96 -4.45 -1.76 -4.51
C CYS A 96 -5.06 -2.42 -3.27
N ILE A 97 -5.48 -1.62 -2.27
CA ILE A 97 -6.08 -2.13 -1.03
C ILE A 97 -7.41 -2.83 -1.32
N GLN A 98 -8.30 -2.21 -2.11
CA GLN A 98 -9.60 -2.79 -2.45
C GLN A 98 -9.44 -4.08 -3.27
N SER A 99 -8.64 -4.06 -4.33
CA SER A 99 -8.40 -5.24 -5.17
C SER A 99 -7.76 -6.38 -4.37
N GLN A 100 -6.85 -6.08 -3.45
CA GLN A 100 -6.25 -7.09 -2.58
C GLN A 100 -7.26 -7.69 -1.59
N MET A 101 -8.11 -6.87 -0.97
CA MET A 101 -9.17 -7.36 -0.08
C MET A 101 -10.19 -8.25 -0.81
N GLU A 102 -10.54 -7.88 -2.05
CA GLU A 102 -11.45 -8.67 -2.89
C GLU A 102 -10.79 -9.94 -3.45
N SER A 103 -9.48 -9.93 -3.65
CA SER A 103 -8.72 -11.03 -4.24
C SER A 103 -7.39 -11.33 -3.51
N PRO A 104 -7.42 -11.85 -2.26
CA PRO A 104 -6.21 -12.09 -1.46
C PRO A 104 -5.24 -13.13 -2.04
N GLY A 105 -5.69 -13.92 -3.02
CA GLY A 105 -4.84 -14.87 -3.76
C GLY A 105 -3.79 -14.21 -4.67
N PHE A 106 -3.94 -12.92 -4.99
CA PHE A 106 -3.03 -12.15 -5.84
C PHE A 106 -2.19 -11.13 -5.03
N THR A 107 -2.11 -11.29 -3.70
CA THR A 107 -1.42 -10.32 -2.83
C THR A 107 0.06 -10.15 -3.18
N ASP A 108 0.73 -11.23 -3.59
CA ASP A 108 2.12 -11.21 -4.09
C ASP A 108 2.27 -10.33 -5.34
N VAL A 109 1.30 -10.39 -6.27
CA VAL A 109 1.26 -9.55 -7.48
C VAL A 109 1.04 -8.08 -7.12
N PHE A 110 0.09 -7.78 -6.22
CA PHE A 110 -0.14 -6.39 -5.79
C PHE A 110 1.10 -5.81 -5.09
N ALA A 111 1.76 -6.59 -4.23
CA ALA A 111 3.02 -6.17 -3.60
C ALA A 111 4.14 -5.95 -4.63
N ALA A 112 4.25 -6.79 -5.67
CA ALA A 112 5.21 -6.61 -6.75
C ALA A 112 4.95 -5.32 -7.55
N LEU A 113 3.67 -5.03 -7.85
CA LEU A 113 3.29 -3.78 -8.51
C LEU A 113 3.69 -2.57 -7.66
N VAL A 114 3.41 -2.63 -6.35
CA VAL A 114 3.79 -1.59 -5.40
C VAL A 114 5.30 -1.44 -5.31
N ALA A 115 6.08 -2.52 -5.36
CA ALA A 115 7.54 -2.47 -5.34
C ALA A 115 8.10 -1.71 -6.55
N VAL A 116 7.55 -1.95 -7.74
CA VAL A 116 7.93 -1.22 -8.95
C VAL A 116 7.59 0.27 -8.81
N ILE A 117 6.39 0.60 -8.30
CA ILE A 117 6.01 1.99 -8.03
C ILE A 117 6.94 2.61 -6.99
N ASN A 118 7.31 1.88 -5.94
CA ASN A 118 8.20 2.36 -4.88
C ASN A 118 9.57 2.80 -5.41
N SER A 119 10.13 2.08 -6.40
CA SER A 119 11.43 2.41 -7.01
C SER A 119 11.46 3.77 -7.72
N LYS A 120 10.29 4.30 -8.13
CA LYS A 120 10.17 5.58 -8.86
C LYS A 120 9.41 6.65 -8.07
N PHE A 121 8.48 6.24 -7.22
CA PHE A 121 7.56 7.07 -6.44
C PHE A 121 7.48 6.56 -4.99
N PRO A 122 8.56 6.66 -4.20
CA PRO A 122 8.61 6.15 -2.83
C PRO A 122 7.51 6.75 -1.94
N GLN A 123 7.11 8.00 -2.17
CA GLN A 123 6.02 8.66 -1.45
C GLN A 123 4.64 8.00 -1.68
N VAL A 124 4.42 7.39 -2.84
CA VAL A 124 3.17 6.67 -3.15
C VAL A 124 3.14 5.35 -2.41
N ALA A 125 4.26 4.63 -2.39
CA ALA A 125 4.39 3.38 -1.63
C ALA A 125 4.31 3.62 -0.12
N LEU A 126 4.95 4.67 0.41
CA LEU A 126 4.85 5.06 1.82
C LEU A 126 3.39 5.30 2.23
N LEU A 127 2.62 6.01 1.40
CA LEU A 127 1.19 6.25 1.65
C LEU A 127 0.40 4.93 1.70
N LEU A 128 0.69 3.99 0.80
CA LEU A 128 0.08 2.67 0.81
C LEU A 128 0.41 1.92 2.11
N VAL A 129 1.70 1.83 2.49
CA VAL A 129 2.14 1.13 3.70
C VAL A 129 1.45 1.71 4.92
N ARG A 130 1.44 3.04 5.08
CA ARG A 130 0.69 3.74 6.15
C ARG A 130 -0.78 3.34 6.18
N ARG A 131 -1.47 3.35 5.04
CA ARG A 131 -2.89 2.97 4.97
C ARG A 131 -3.10 1.50 5.34
N VAL A 132 -2.25 0.58 4.88
CA VAL A 132 -2.34 -0.85 5.22
C VAL A 132 -2.09 -1.09 6.71
N VAL A 133 -1.08 -0.44 7.30
CA VAL A 133 -0.78 -0.51 8.74
C VAL A 133 -1.92 0.06 9.59
N LEU A 134 -2.52 1.18 9.16
CA LEU A 134 -3.70 1.74 9.84
C LEU A 134 -4.91 0.80 9.76
N ILE A 135 -5.15 0.17 8.60
CA ILE A 135 -6.20 -0.84 8.43
C ILE A 135 -5.96 -2.02 9.37
N LEU A 136 -4.74 -2.54 9.41
CA LEU A 136 -4.34 -3.63 10.31
C LEU A 136 -4.63 -3.28 11.78
N LYS A 137 -4.21 -2.09 12.22
CA LYS A 137 -4.43 -1.58 13.59
C LYS A 137 -5.91 -1.46 13.93
N ARG A 138 -6.71 -0.86 13.03
CA ARG A 138 -8.16 -0.69 13.23
C ARG A 138 -8.88 -2.04 13.24
N ALA A 139 -8.58 -2.92 12.29
CA ALA A 139 -9.20 -4.24 12.21
C ALA A 139 -8.90 -5.09 13.44
N TYR A 140 -7.68 -4.99 13.99
CA TYR A 140 -7.33 -5.62 15.27
C TYR A 140 -8.15 -5.07 16.44
N MET A 141 -8.23 -3.74 16.59
CA MET A 141 -8.95 -3.08 17.68
C MET A 141 -10.46 -3.31 17.64
N HIS A 142 -11.03 -3.43 16.43
CA HIS A 142 -12.46 -3.69 16.22
C HIS A 142 -12.81 -5.16 16.06
N ASN A 143 -11.83 -6.07 16.16
CA ASN A 143 -12.00 -7.51 15.97
C ASN A 143 -12.63 -7.87 14.59
N ASP A 144 -12.31 -7.10 13.55
CA ASP A 144 -12.69 -7.36 12.17
C ASP A 144 -11.73 -8.40 11.57
N LYS A 145 -12.07 -9.68 11.75
CA LYS A 145 -11.20 -10.79 11.32
C LYS A 145 -10.93 -10.81 9.82
N PRO A 146 -11.92 -10.67 8.91
CA PRO A 146 -11.65 -10.64 7.47
C PRO A 146 -10.67 -9.53 7.06
N GLN A 147 -10.89 -8.30 7.54
CA GLN A 147 -10.02 -7.18 7.20
C GLN A 147 -8.63 -7.33 7.81
N PHE A 148 -8.55 -7.84 9.05
CA PHE A 148 -7.28 -8.11 9.71
C PHE A 148 -6.47 -9.16 8.95
N LEU A 149 -7.07 -10.29 8.56
CA LEU A 149 -6.39 -11.33 7.78
C LEU A 149 -5.87 -10.83 6.43
N ALA A 150 -6.68 -10.04 5.71
CA ALA A 150 -6.26 -9.46 4.43
C ALA A 150 -5.08 -8.51 4.62
N ALA A 151 -5.12 -7.64 5.64
CA ALA A 151 -4.04 -6.70 5.95
C ALA A 151 -2.76 -7.41 6.42
N VAL A 152 -2.86 -8.42 7.27
CA VAL A 152 -1.72 -9.27 7.71
C VAL A 152 -1.02 -9.88 6.49
N LYS A 153 -1.79 -10.45 5.56
CA LYS A 153 -1.22 -11.02 4.33
C LYS A 153 -0.57 -9.95 3.46
N PHE A 154 -1.18 -8.78 3.33
CA PHE A 154 -0.60 -7.69 2.53
C PHE A 154 0.71 -7.18 3.14
N VAL A 155 0.77 -7.00 4.46
CA VAL A 155 2.02 -6.66 5.16
C VAL A 155 3.10 -7.70 4.89
N ALA A 156 2.78 -9.01 4.94
CA ALA A 156 3.77 -10.07 4.68
C ALA A 156 4.42 -9.92 3.31
N HIS A 157 3.62 -9.69 2.26
CA HIS A 157 4.15 -9.55 0.90
C HIS A 157 4.82 -8.19 0.64
N LEU A 158 4.38 -7.10 1.31
CA LEU A 158 5.08 -5.81 1.26
C LEU A 158 6.46 -5.91 1.92
N VAL A 159 6.56 -6.65 3.02
CA VAL A 159 7.84 -6.99 3.66
C VAL A 159 8.68 -7.84 2.70
N ASN A 160 8.14 -8.92 2.12
CA ASN A 160 8.87 -9.76 1.16
C ASN A 160 9.46 -8.98 -0.02
N GLN A 161 8.73 -8.00 -0.53
CA GLN A 161 9.17 -7.11 -1.60
C GLN A 161 10.08 -5.96 -1.11
N GLN A 162 10.37 -5.91 0.19
CA GLN A 162 11.15 -4.86 0.88
C GLN A 162 10.60 -3.46 0.62
N VAL A 163 9.27 -3.34 0.48
CA VAL A 163 8.58 -2.05 0.47
C VAL A 163 8.34 -1.56 1.90
N ALA A 164 7.94 -2.48 2.79
CA ALA A 164 7.88 -2.20 4.22
C ALA A 164 9.11 -2.80 4.90
N ASP A 165 9.65 -2.08 5.88
CA ASP A 165 10.76 -2.56 6.70
C ASP A 165 10.37 -3.80 7.52
N GLU A 166 11.28 -4.74 7.77
CA GLU A 166 10.97 -5.96 8.52
C GLU A 166 10.50 -5.70 9.96
N ILE A 167 10.78 -4.52 10.53
CA ILE A 167 10.34 -4.15 11.89
C ILE A 167 8.82 -4.34 12.06
N ILE A 168 8.01 -3.96 11.08
CA ILE A 168 6.55 -4.09 11.15
C ILE A 168 6.10 -5.55 11.29
N ALA A 169 6.85 -6.49 10.71
CA ALA A 169 6.57 -7.92 10.83
C ALA A 169 6.83 -8.41 12.26
N PHE A 170 7.91 -7.94 12.90
CA PHE A 170 8.21 -8.29 14.28
C PHE A 170 7.26 -7.65 15.28
N GLU A 171 6.84 -6.41 15.06
CA GLU A 171 5.82 -5.76 15.88
C GLU A 171 4.49 -6.53 15.83
N LEU A 172 4.04 -6.92 14.62
CA LEU A 172 2.83 -7.72 14.46
C LEU A 172 2.95 -9.09 15.13
N LEU A 173 4.09 -9.79 14.96
CA LEU A 173 4.33 -11.07 15.62
C LEU A 173 4.37 -10.95 17.14
N THR A 174 4.95 -9.86 17.65
CA THR A 174 4.98 -9.56 19.09
C THR A 174 3.56 -9.40 19.61
N VAL A 175 2.74 -8.58 18.94
CA VAL A 175 1.32 -8.41 19.28
C VAL A 175 0.65 -9.78 19.30
N LEU A 176 0.68 -10.54 18.20
CA LEU A 176 -0.02 -11.83 18.07
C LEU A 176 0.39 -12.85 19.14
N LEU A 177 1.68 -12.91 19.49
CA LEU A 177 2.22 -13.92 20.39
C LEU A 177 2.26 -13.49 21.86
N GLU A 178 1.98 -12.22 22.19
CA GLU A 178 1.98 -11.73 23.58
C GLU A 178 0.91 -12.41 24.44
N SER A 179 -0.30 -12.62 23.89
CA SER A 179 -1.37 -13.38 24.55
C SER A 179 -1.83 -14.51 23.61
N PRO A 180 -1.16 -15.67 23.66
CA PRO A 180 -1.30 -16.73 22.66
C PRO A 180 -2.62 -17.48 22.83
N THR A 181 -3.63 -17.11 22.03
CA THR A 181 -4.82 -17.95 21.81
C THR A 181 -4.62 -18.77 20.54
N ASP A 182 -5.30 -19.91 20.41
CA ASP A 182 -5.22 -20.79 19.23
C ASP A 182 -5.27 -20.00 17.91
N ALA A 183 -6.27 -19.12 17.77
CA ALA A 183 -6.46 -18.32 16.57
C ALA A 183 -5.32 -17.31 16.29
N ARG A 184 -4.73 -16.71 17.33
CA ARG A 184 -3.63 -15.75 17.17
C ARG A 184 -2.32 -16.47 16.83
N VAL A 185 -2.09 -17.62 17.45
CA VAL A 185 -0.92 -18.47 17.18
C VAL A 185 -0.98 -19.01 15.75
N GLU A 186 -2.14 -19.51 15.31
CA GLU A 186 -2.34 -19.93 13.92
C GLU A 186 -2.06 -18.81 12.91
N MET A 187 -2.52 -17.60 13.23
CA MET A 187 -2.27 -16.45 12.37
C MET A 187 -0.79 -16.06 12.33
N ALA A 188 -0.11 -16.08 13.48
CA ALA A 188 1.33 -15.87 13.53
C ALA A 188 2.09 -16.93 12.73
N ILE A 189 1.67 -18.20 12.79
CA ILE A 189 2.25 -19.28 11.99
C ILE A 189 2.06 -18.99 10.50
N ALA A 190 0.83 -18.69 10.06
CA ALA A 190 0.54 -18.37 8.66
C ALA A 190 1.36 -17.16 8.18
N PHE A 191 1.48 -16.12 9.00
CA PHE A 191 2.28 -14.93 8.68
C PHE A 191 3.78 -15.26 8.54
N VAL A 192 4.36 -16.06 9.44
CA VAL A 192 5.77 -16.50 9.31
C VAL A 192 5.96 -17.42 8.12
N ILE A 193 4.97 -18.22 7.72
CA ILE A 193 5.07 -19.01 6.49
C ILE A 193 5.18 -18.10 5.26
N GLU A 194 4.41 -17.01 5.21
CA GLU A 194 4.40 -16.08 4.08
C GLU A 194 5.70 -15.24 4.00
N CYS A 195 6.24 -14.75 5.12
CA CYS A 195 7.40 -13.83 5.10
C CYS A 195 8.70 -14.33 5.77
N GLY A 196 8.68 -15.52 6.35
CA GLY A 196 9.80 -16.05 7.15
C GLY A 196 11.07 -16.30 6.36
N ALA A 197 10.96 -16.58 5.05
CA ALA A 197 12.12 -16.68 4.16
C ALA A 197 12.91 -15.36 4.11
N LEU A 198 12.22 -14.22 3.88
CA LEU A 198 12.91 -12.93 3.90
C LEU A 198 13.44 -12.61 5.28
N LEU A 199 12.64 -12.78 6.34
CA LEU A 199 13.07 -12.49 7.71
C LEU A 199 14.29 -13.32 8.12
N GLN A 200 14.44 -14.54 7.58
CA GLN A 200 15.61 -15.37 7.79
C GLN A 200 16.87 -14.75 7.19
N ASP A 201 16.75 -14.08 6.05
CA ASP A 201 17.87 -13.48 5.33
C ASP A 201 18.24 -12.11 5.90
N VAL A 202 17.25 -11.24 6.16
CA VAL A 202 17.51 -9.85 6.59
C VAL A 202 17.65 -9.70 8.11
N ALA A 203 16.91 -10.48 8.90
CA ALA A 203 16.85 -10.35 10.35
C ALA A 203 16.84 -11.70 11.09
N PRO A 204 17.88 -12.57 10.89
CA PRO A 204 17.91 -13.93 11.43
C PRO A 204 17.82 -13.99 12.97
N LYS A 205 18.35 -12.98 13.66
CA LYS A 205 18.25 -12.87 15.13
C LYS A 205 16.84 -12.56 15.60
N GLY A 206 16.15 -11.63 14.93
CA GLY A 206 14.74 -11.31 15.20
C GLY A 206 13.86 -12.54 14.97
N LEU A 207 14.03 -13.21 13.83
CA LEU A 207 13.31 -14.44 13.52
C LEU A 207 13.62 -15.54 14.55
N HIS A 208 14.86 -15.67 15.01
CA HIS A 208 15.18 -16.62 16.07
C HIS A 208 14.37 -16.36 17.35
N GLY A 209 14.25 -15.10 17.80
CA GLY A 209 13.42 -14.74 18.95
C GLY A 209 11.95 -15.13 18.80
N VAL A 210 11.37 -14.96 17.59
CA VAL A 210 9.99 -15.40 17.29
C VAL A 210 9.83 -16.92 17.50
N PHE A 211 10.79 -17.73 17.05
CA PHE A 211 10.75 -19.18 17.25
C PHE A 211 11.01 -19.60 18.69
N GLU A 212 11.83 -18.86 19.45
CA GLU A 212 11.92 -19.07 20.90
C GLU A 212 10.57 -18.85 21.58
N ARG A 213 9.82 -17.82 21.17
CA ARG A 213 8.46 -17.59 21.67
C ARG A 213 7.50 -18.73 21.33
N PHE A 214 7.51 -19.22 20.08
CA PHE A 214 6.73 -20.41 19.72
C PHE A 214 7.09 -21.65 20.56
N ARG A 215 8.38 -21.86 20.87
CA ARG A 215 8.80 -22.96 21.76
C ARG A 215 8.26 -22.77 23.18
N GLY A 216 8.29 -21.55 23.70
CA GLY A 216 7.69 -21.22 24.99
C GLY A 216 6.21 -21.60 25.06
N ILE A 217 5.44 -21.20 24.04
CA ILE A 217 4.00 -21.52 23.92
C ILE A 217 3.76 -23.05 23.89
N LEU A 218 4.59 -23.81 23.17
CA LEU A 218 4.51 -25.28 23.16
C LEU A 218 4.76 -25.89 24.55
N HIS A 219 5.69 -25.33 25.33
CA HIS A 219 6.02 -25.83 26.67
C HIS A 219 4.98 -25.44 27.72
N GLU A 220 4.35 -24.27 27.60
CA GLU A 220 3.25 -23.84 28.47
C GLU A 220 2.06 -24.80 28.36
N GLY A 221 1.77 -25.31 27.16
CA GLY A 221 0.79 -26.37 26.94
C GLY A 221 -0.67 -25.92 26.95
N ASP A 222 -0.92 -24.60 27.04
CA ASP A 222 -2.25 -23.99 27.11
C ASP A 222 -2.93 -23.77 25.73
N ILE A 223 -2.41 -24.40 24.67
CA ILE A 223 -2.95 -24.36 23.30
C ILE A 223 -3.44 -25.73 22.85
N ASP A 224 -4.45 -25.76 21.96
CA ASP A 224 -4.99 -27.02 21.46
C ASP A 224 -3.94 -27.82 20.68
N ARG A 225 -4.09 -29.15 20.72
CA ARG A 225 -3.17 -30.12 20.10
C ARG A 225 -3.00 -29.86 18.60
N ARG A 226 -4.03 -29.37 17.91
CA ARG A 226 -3.92 -28.98 16.49
C ARG A 226 -2.92 -27.84 16.30
N VAL A 227 -2.96 -26.82 17.15
CA VAL A 227 -2.06 -25.67 17.08
C VAL A 227 -0.62 -26.09 17.38
N GLN A 228 -0.44 -27.03 18.33
CA GLN A 228 0.88 -27.61 18.62
C GLN A 228 1.50 -28.26 17.36
N TYR A 229 0.72 -29.08 16.63
CA TYR A 229 1.19 -29.66 15.36
C TYR A 229 1.51 -28.61 14.29
N LEU A 230 0.77 -27.50 14.24
CA LEU A 230 1.07 -26.40 13.31
C LEU A 230 2.39 -25.70 13.66
N ILE A 231 2.69 -25.53 14.95
CA ILE A 231 3.98 -25.01 15.38
C ILE A 231 5.10 -25.99 14.97
N GLU A 232 4.95 -27.29 15.26
CA GLU A 232 5.95 -28.30 14.86
C GLU A 232 6.21 -28.30 13.34
N ALA A 233 5.15 -28.18 12.53
CA ALA A 233 5.25 -28.03 11.08
C ALA A 233 6.03 -26.76 10.70
N LEU A 234 5.79 -25.62 11.36
CA LEU A 234 6.56 -24.39 11.15
C LEU A 234 8.06 -24.57 11.48
N PHE A 235 8.40 -25.31 12.55
CA PHE A 235 9.79 -25.64 12.87
C PHE A 235 10.46 -26.49 11.77
N ALA A 236 9.71 -27.42 11.16
CA ALA A 236 10.20 -28.19 10.02
C ALA A 236 10.45 -27.30 8.80
N ILE A 237 9.55 -26.35 8.49
CA ILE A 237 9.72 -25.35 7.42
C ILE A 237 10.99 -24.53 7.67
N ARG A 238 11.21 -24.02 8.89
CA ARG A 238 12.42 -23.28 9.25
C ARG A 238 13.69 -24.11 9.08
N LYS A 239 13.66 -25.38 9.51
CA LYS A 239 14.80 -26.31 9.37
C LYS A 239 15.14 -26.56 7.91
N ALA A 240 14.12 -26.61 7.05
CA ALA A 240 14.26 -26.68 5.60
C ALA A 240 14.58 -25.32 4.95
N LYS A 241 14.90 -24.28 5.73
CA LYS A 241 15.21 -22.92 5.24
C LYS A 241 14.11 -22.36 4.33
N PHE A 242 12.85 -22.57 4.71
CA PHE A 242 11.68 -22.11 3.96
C PHE A 242 11.63 -22.60 2.50
N GLN A 243 12.24 -23.75 2.19
CA GLN A 243 12.12 -24.35 0.87
C GLN A 243 10.64 -24.59 0.51
N GLY A 244 10.22 -24.12 -0.67
CA GLY A 244 8.83 -24.14 -1.12
C GLY A 244 8.02 -22.90 -0.74
N TYR A 245 8.57 -22.00 0.07
CA TYR A 245 7.97 -20.73 0.50
C TYR A 245 8.93 -19.57 0.19
N PRO A 246 9.28 -19.32 -1.09
CA PRO A 246 10.15 -18.21 -1.44
C PRO A 246 9.49 -16.88 -1.08
N ALA A 247 10.27 -15.92 -0.58
CA ALA A 247 9.76 -14.59 -0.24
C ALA A 247 9.10 -13.91 -1.46
N VAL A 248 9.79 -13.94 -2.60
CA VAL A 248 9.32 -13.39 -3.87
C VAL A 248 9.46 -14.44 -4.95
N ARG A 249 8.42 -14.62 -5.76
CA ARG A 249 8.47 -15.46 -6.97
C ARG A 249 9.35 -14.78 -8.02
N ALA A 250 10.16 -15.54 -8.74
CA ALA A 250 11.13 -15.00 -9.68
C ALA A 250 10.51 -14.07 -10.74
N GLU A 251 9.31 -14.37 -11.22
CA GLU A 251 8.58 -13.56 -12.19
C GLU A 251 8.01 -12.25 -11.62
N LEU A 252 7.96 -12.11 -10.29
CA LEU A 252 7.49 -10.95 -9.54
C LEU A 252 8.65 -10.14 -8.91
N ASP A 253 9.90 -10.60 -9.07
CA ASP A 253 11.09 -9.88 -8.63
C ASP A 253 11.53 -8.91 -9.74
N LEU A 254 10.87 -7.75 -9.80
CA LEU A 254 10.98 -6.81 -10.91
C LEU A 254 11.87 -5.60 -10.61
N VAL A 255 12.42 -5.52 -9.40
CA VAL A 255 13.18 -4.35 -8.91
C VAL A 255 14.49 -4.82 -8.30
N GLU A 256 15.60 -4.32 -8.83
CA GLU A 256 16.94 -4.66 -8.34
C GLU A 256 17.28 -3.88 -7.06
N GLU A 257 17.15 -2.55 -7.09
CA GLU A 257 17.42 -1.68 -5.94
C GLU A 257 16.14 -1.45 -5.13
N LYS A 258 16.07 -2.08 -3.96
CA LYS A 258 14.92 -2.00 -3.05
C LYS A 258 15.16 -0.98 -1.96
N TYR A 259 14.09 -0.30 -1.56
CA TYR A 259 14.07 0.70 -0.49
C TYR A 259 12.85 0.46 0.39
N SER A 260 13.04 0.30 1.70
CA SER A 260 11.97 0.05 2.65
C SER A 260 11.49 1.33 3.33
N HIS A 261 10.21 1.32 3.73
CA HIS A 261 9.61 2.34 4.57
C HIS A 261 9.45 1.82 5.99
N ASP A 262 10.02 2.54 6.95
CA ASP A 262 9.83 2.32 8.38
C ASP A 262 8.49 2.95 8.82
N VAL A 263 7.50 2.11 9.09
CA VAL A 263 6.15 2.47 9.52
C VAL A 263 5.77 1.52 10.65
N SER A 264 5.51 2.05 11.84
CA SER A 264 5.25 1.27 13.05
C SER A 264 3.75 1.08 13.35
N LEU A 265 3.36 -0.02 14.01
CA LEU A 265 2.03 -0.20 14.59
C LEU A 265 1.70 0.85 15.67
N TYR A 266 2.74 1.38 16.31
CA TYR A 266 2.61 2.25 17.48
C TYR A 266 2.50 3.73 17.12
N GLU A 267 2.84 4.12 15.89
CA GLU A 267 2.76 5.52 15.45
C GLU A 267 1.30 5.97 15.20
N GLU A 268 1.10 7.29 15.20
CA GLU A 268 -0.13 7.92 14.73
C GLU A 268 -0.03 8.11 13.22
N ILE A 269 -0.99 7.55 12.49
CA ILE A 269 -0.95 7.48 11.03
C ILE A 269 -2.08 8.34 10.45
N ASP A 270 -1.71 9.34 9.66
CA ASP A 270 -2.64 10.03 8.76
C ASP A 270 -2.79 9.23 7.45
N PRO A 271 -4.00 8.72 7.12
CA PRO A 271 -4.22 8.04 5.84
C PRO A 271 -4.32 9.00 4.64
N GLU A 272 -4.30 10.32 4.83
CA GLU A 272 -4.46 11.34 3.79
C GLU A 272 -5.69 11.05 2.89
N THR A 273 -6.83 10.71 3.48
CA THR A 273 -8.05 10.26 2.75
C THR A 273 -8.58 11.31 1.78
N ALA A 274 -8.29 12.59 2.02
CA ALA A 274 -8.65 13.69 1.14
C ALA A 274 -7.99 13.61 -0.25
N LEU A 275 -6.94 12.79 -0.43
CA LEU A 275 -6.31 12.54 -1.73
C LEU A 275 -7.11 11.61 -2.64
N ASP A 276 -8.15 10.99 -2.10
CA ASP A 276 -8.98 10.10 -2.89
C ASP A 276 -10.18 10.83 -3.52
N VAL A 277 -10.37 12.09 -3.15
CA VAL A 277 -11.49 12.93 -3.58
C VAL A 277 -10.94 14.05 -4.46
N PHE A 278 -11.68 14.38 -5.51
CA PHE A 278 -11.34 15.47 -6.40
C PHE A 278 -11.27 16.81 -5.65
N LYS A 279 -10.25 17.60 -5.97
CA LYS A 279 -10.12 19.00 -5.57
C LYS A 279 -9.66 19.80 -6.78
N LEU A 280 -10.17 21.03 -6.91
CA LEU A 280 -9.72 21.97 -7.93
C LEU A 280 -8.27 22.36 -7.62
N ASP A 281 -7.38 22.27 -8.61
CA ASP A 281 -5.97 22.60 -8.47
C ASP A 281 -5.64 23.83 -9.34
N PRO A 282 -5.30 24.98 -8.75
CA PRO A 282 -4.88 26.16 -9.49
C PRO A 282 -3.64 25.93 -10.36
N ASP A 283 -2.75 25.02 -9.94
CA ASP A 283 -1.49 24.71 -10.64
C ASP A 283 -1.60 23.48 -11.54
N PHE A 284 -2.82 23.05 -11.84
CA PHE A 284 -3.09 21.81 -12.57
C PHE A 284 -2.29 21.70 -13.88
N ILE A 285 -2.26 22.77 -14.68
CA ILE A 285 -1.58 22.77 -15.98
C ILE A 285 -0.08 22.54 -15.82
N ASP A 286 0.56 23.24 -14.86
CA ASP A 286 2.00 23.12 -14.60
C ASP A 286 2.34 21.72 -14.05
N LYS A 287 1.54 21.20 -13.11
CA LYS A 287 1.74 19.87 -12.54
C LYS A 287 1.55 18.75 -13.57
N GLU A 288 0.56 18.85 -14.45
CA GLU A 288 0.36 17.88 -15.54
C GLU A 288 1.50 17.95 -16.56
N GLN A 289 2.01 19.14 -16.89
CA GLN A 289 3.18 19.28 -17.77
C GLN A 289 4.44 18.68 -17.16
N LYS A 290 4.66 18.89 -15.85
CA LYS A 290 5.77 18.26 -15.11
C LYS A 290 5.66 16.74 -15.11
N TYR A 291 4.46 16.19 -14.88
CA TYR A 291 4.25 14.75 -14.96
C TYR A 291 4.45 14.22 -16.38
N GLU A 292 4.01 14.94 -17.42
CA GLU A 292 4.21 14.54 -18.81
C GLU A 292 5.69 14.45 -19.19
N ALA A 293 6.51 15.39 -18.69
CA ALA A 293 7.96 15.33 -18.85
C ALA A 293 8.56 14.11 -18.12
N LEU A 294 8.17 13.89 -16.87
CA LEU A 294 8.59 12.75 -16.06
C LEU A 294 8.19 11.40 -16.69
N LYS A 295 6.98 11.30 -17.24
CA LYS A 295 6.48 10.10 -17.91
C LYS A 295 7.38 9.70 -19.10
N LYS A 296 7.82 10.67 -19.90
CA LYS A 296 8.71 10.39 -21.05
C LYS A 296 10.05 9.82 -20.60
N GLU A 297 10.57 10.33 -19.50
CA GLU A 297 11.80 9.83 -18.87
C GLU A 297 11.60 8.41 -18.35
N LEU A 298 10.57 8.19 -17.52
CA LEU A 298 10.25 6.86 -16.95
C LEU A 298 10.04 5.80 -18.03
N LEU A 299 9.26 6.09 -19.08
CA LEU A 299 9.01 5.15 -20.16
C LEU A 299 10.25 4.94 -21.06
N GLY A 300 11.13 5.95 -21.16
CA GLY A 300 12.45 5.80 -21.79
C GLY A 300 13.38 4.89 -20.98
N GLU A 301 13.39 5.04 -19.66
CA GLU A 301 14.16 4.22 -18.72
C GLU A 301 13.65 2.78 -18.63
N ILE A 302 12.33 2.56 -18.71
CA ILE A 302 11.75 1.20 -18.72
C ILE A 302 12.17 0.43 -19.98
N GLY A 303 12.61 1.13 -21.04
CA GLY A 303 13.29 0.54 -22.18
C GLY A 303 14.80 0.34 -22.02
N LEU A 304 15.45 0.90 -20.98
CA LEU A 304 16.92 1.04 -20.87
C LEU A 304 17.54 0.67 -19.51
N GLY A 305 16.77 0.30 -18.49
CA GLY A 305 17.29 -0.33 -17.26
C GLY A 305 18.17 0.54 -16.36
N GLY A 306 17.84 1.83 -16.16
CA GLY A 306 18.57 2.69 -15.21
C GLY A 306 17.77 3.92 -14.78
N ILE A 307 18.09 4.49 -13.60
CA ILE A 307 17.53 5.76 -13.06
C ILE A 307 18.37 6.93 -13.56
N THR A 308 17.74 7.97 -14.14
CA THR A 308 18.42 9.17 -14.64
C THR A 308 18.48 10.30 -13.58
N GLU A 309 19.40 11.25 -13.80
CA GLU A 309 19.73 12.33 -12.84
C GLU A 309 18.58 13.34 -12.63
N ASN A 310 17.68 13.49 -13.60
CA ASN A 310 16.53 14.39 -13.51
C ASN A 310 15.45 13.87 -12.55
N LEU A 311 15.15 12.56 -12.55
CA LEU A 311 14.28 11.94 -11.54
C LEU A 311 14.85 12.11 -10.13
N ARG A 312 16.18 12.06 -9.96
CA ARG A 312 16.81 12.38 -8.66
C ARG A 312 16.58 13.83 -8.25
N GLU A 313 16.71 14.78 -9.17
CA GLU A 313 16.42 16.19 -8.90
C GLU A 313 14.94 16.44 -8.59
N TYR A 314 14.03 15.76 -9.28
CA TYR A 314 12.59 15.85 -9.03
C TYR A 314 12.19 15.25 -7.67
N LEU A 315 12.77 14.11 -7.28
CA LEU A 315 12.56 13.52 -5.96
C LEU A 315 13.10 14.42 -4.85
N LYS A 316 14.25 15.06 -5.05
CA LYS A 316 14.78 16.09 -4.12
C LYS A 316 13.82 17.29 -4.01
N TYR A 317 13.27 17.76 -5.14
CA TYR A 317 12.27 18.83 -5.15
C TYR A 317 11.02 18.45 -4.34
N MET A 318 10.49 17.23 -4.53
CA MET A 318 9.31 16.76 -3.81
C MET A 318 9.57 16.54 -2.31
N GLN A 319 10.76 16.08 -1.93
CA GLN A 319 11.18 16.01 -0.51
C GLN A 319 11.26 17.40 0.12
N HIS A 320 11.76 18.39 -0.60
CA HIS A 320 11.79 19.77 -0.13
C HIS A 320 10.37 20.34 0.08
N GLN A 321 9.44 20.09 -0.84
CA GLN A 321 8.03 20.49 -0.67
C GLN A 321 7.37 19.84 0.55
N LYS A 322 7.71 18.59 0.87
CA LYS A 322 7.23 17.91 2.08
C LYS A 322 7.75 18.58 3.36
N GLN A 323 9.03 18.94 3.41
CA GLN A 323 9.63 19.64 4.56
C GLN A 323 9.02 21.03 4.77
N VAL A 324 8.73 21.75 3.67
CA VAL A 324 8.06 23.06 3.72
C VAL A 324 6.65 22.91 4.30
N ALA A 325 5.86 21.96 3.79
CA ALA A 325 4.51 21.70 4.31
C ALA A 325 4.49 21.28 5.79
N GLU A 326 5.47 20.47 6.23
CA GLU A 326 5.62 20.08 7.63
C GLU A 326 6.01 21.29 8.51
N SER A 327 6.85 22.19 8.03
CA SER A 327 7.24 23.41 8.76
C SER A 327 6.11 24.44 8.91
N GLU A 328 5.23 24.57 7.91
CA GLU A 328 4.06 25.45 7.96
C GLU A 328 2.95 24.88 8.86
N SER A 329 2.86 23.56 8.98
CA SER A 329 1.94 22.90 9.93
C SER A 329 2.38 22.99 11.40
N GLY A 330 3.67 23.27 11.67
CA GLY A 330 4.24 23.37 13.01
C GLY A 330 4.18 24.78 13.62
N SER A 331 3.80 25.81 12.86
CA SER A 331 3.77 27.21 13.34
C SER A 331 2.45 27.63 13.99
N ASP A 332 1.39 26.82 13.91
CA ASP A 332 0.12 27.10 14.60
C ASP A 332 0.08 26.39 15.97
N SER A 333 1.00 26.79 16.86
CA SER A 333 0.79 26.68 18.31
C SER A 333 0.72 28.10 18.88
N PRO A 334 -0.46 28.62 19.24
CA PRO A 334 -0.54 29.89 19.93
C PRO A 334 0.00 29.68 21.35
N GLY A 335 1.20 30.19 21.59
CA GLY A 335 1.68 30.41 22.94
C GLY A 335 0.88 31.55 23.59
N SER A 336 0.06 31.22 24.59
CA SER A 336 -0.17 31.95 25.85
C SER A 336 -1.20 31.21 26.70
#